data_AF-A0A967F905-F1
#
_entry.id   AF-A0A967F905-F1
#
_cell.length_a   1.000
_cell.length_b   1.000
_cell.length_c   1.000
_cell.angle_alpha   90.00
_cell.angle_beta   90.00
_cell.angle_gamma   90.00
#
_symmetry.space_group_name_H-M   'P 1'
#
loop_
_entity.id
_entity.type
_entity.pdbx_description
1 polymer ?
#
loop_
_entity_poly.entity_id
_entity_poly.type
_entity_poly.pdbx_seq_one_letter_code
_entity_poly.pdbx_strand_id
1 'polypeptide(L)' 'YGRDHPDLANVLNNMGVVQNRLGKRMQARRSYERSLAIREAVLGPDHQEVARTLNNLGNILVSEGELNEAEAMHARAL' A
#
# COMPACT_ATOMS: atom_id res chain seq x y z
N TYR A 1 8.87 10.30 19.31
CA TYR A 1 7.87 10.01 18.27
C TYR A 1 8.55 9.23 17.15
N GLY A 2 8.37 7.91 17.15
CA GLY A 2 9.20 6.95 16.42
C GLY A 2 8.79 6.70 14.97
N ARG A 3 9.65 5.99 14.24
CA ARG A 3 9.52 5.61 12.82
C ARG A 3 8.32 4.72 12.49
N ASP A 4 7.56 4.29 13.50
CA ASP A 4 6.42 3.37 13.39
C ASP A 4 5.10 4.05 13.78
N HIS A 5 4.98 5.36 13.53
CA HIS A 5 3.74 6.09 13.84
C HIS A 5 2.68 5.84 12.74
N PRO A 6 1.42 5.53 13.09
CA PRO A 6 0.31 5.43 12.14
C PRO A 6 0.20 6.61 11.17
N ASP A 7 0.55 7.82 11.64
CA ASP A 7 0.57 9.02 10.79
C ASP A 7 1.57 8.93 9.64
N LEU A 8 2.74 8.30 9.86
CA LEU A 8 3.71 8.10 8.79
C LEU A 8 3.16 7.17 7.71
N ALA A 9 2.44 6.11 8.11
CA ALA A 9 1.79 5.22 7.15
C ALA A 9 0.72 5.95 6.33
N ASN A 10 -0.05 6.85 6.96
CA ASN A 10 -1.05 7.67 6.28
C ASN A 10 -0.41 8.62 5.25
N VAL A 11 0.67 9.30 5.63
CA VAL A 11 1.43 10.16 4.71
C VAL A 11 1.98 9.36 3.53
N LEU A 12 2.59 8.19 3.79
CA LEU A 12 3.12 7.33 2.74
C LEU A 12 2.02 6.82 1.80
N ASN A 13 0.87 6.40 2.33
CA ASN A 13 -0.26 5.98 1.51
C ASN A 13 -0.75 7.13 0.62
N ASN A 14 -0.92 8.32 1.17
CA ASN A 14 -1.36 9.50 0.40
C ASN A 14 -0.32 9.89 -0.66
N MET A 15 0.97 9.79 -0.34
CA MET A 15 2.05 10.02 -1.30
C MET A 15 2.01 9.00 -2.44
N GLY A 16 1.74 7.72 -2.13
CA GLY A 16 1.54 6.68 -3.13
C GLY A 16 0.38 7.00 -4.09
N VAL A 17 -0.74 7.51 -3.56
CA VAL A 17 -1.89 7.94 -4.39
C VAL A 17 -1.49 9.06 -5.36
N VAL A 18 -0.79 10.08 -4.86
CA VAL A 18 -0.33 11.20 -5.68
C VAL A 18 0.68 10.74 -6.73
N GLN A 19 1.66 9.92 -6.35
CA GLN A 19 2.65 9.37 -7.27
C GLN A 19 2.01 8.52 -8.36
N ASN A 20 1.00 7.71 -8.04
CA ASN A 20 0.27 6.92 -9.03
C ASN A 20 -0.46 7.81 -10.04
N ARG A 21 -1.15 8.87 -9.56
CA ARG A 21 -1.80 9.86 -10.42
C ARG A 21 -0.82 10.62 -11.32
N LEU A 22 0.42 10.79 -10.88
CA LEU A 22 1.51 11.39 -11.66
C LEU A 22 2.21 10.40 -12.60
N GLY A 23 1.75 9.14 -12.69
CA GLY A 23 2.38 8.09 -13.49
C GLY A 23 3.69 7.54 -12.91
N LYS A 24 4.08 7.95 -11.69
CA LYS A 24 5.30 7.51 -10.99
C LYS A 24 5.07 6.17 -10.27
N ARG A 25 4.70 5.13 -11.03
CA ARG A 25 4.26 3.82 -10.50
C ARG A 25 5.26 3.18 -9.55
N MET A 26 6.54 3.11 -9.93
CA MET A 26 7.61 2.57 -9.07
C MET A 26 7.73 3.29 -7.71
N GLN A 27 7.54 4.61 -7.68
CA GLN A 27 7.59 5.37 -6.43
C GLN A 27 6.33 5.11 -5.60
N ALA A 28 5.18 5.03 -6.26
CA ALA A 28 3.91 4.73 -5.62
C ALA A 28 3.92 3.34 -4.96
N ARG A 29 4.43 2.31 -5.66
CA ARG A 29 4.62 0.95 -5.13
C ARG A 29 5.43 0.97 -3.84
N ARG A 30 6.62 1.58 -3.86
CA ARG A 30 7.48 1.71 -2.67
C ARG A 30 6.79 2.44 -1.52
N SER A 31 6.04 3.50 -1.80
CA SER A 31 5.29 4.24 -0.78
C SER A 31 4.22 3.37 -0.14
N TYR A 32 3.47 2.60 -0.92
CA TYR A 32 2.47 1.68 -0.40
C TYR A 32 3.07 0.50 0.36
N GLU A 33 4.14 -0.14 -0.14
CA GLU A 33 4.84 -1.23 0.56
C GLU A 33 5.32 -0.78 1.95
N ARG A 34 5.88 0.42 2.04
CA ARG A 34 6.33 0.98 3.32
C ARG A 34 5.16 1.35 4.23
N SER A 35 4.06 1.87 3.67
CA SER A 35 2.84 2.12 4.43
C SER A 35 2.23 0.82 4.97
N LEU A 36 2.24 -0.24 4.16
CA LEU A 36 1.74 -1.57 4.51
C LEU A 36 2.52 -2.15 5.67
N ALA A 37 3.85 -2.17 5.60
CA ALA A 37 4.70 -2.69 6.67
C ALA A 37 4.45 -1.99 8.02
N ILE A 38 4.27 -0.67 8.02
CA ILE A 38 3.97 0.09 9.25
C ILE A 38 2.55 -0.25 9.74
N ARG A 39 1.56 -0.30 8.85
CA ARG A 39 0.17 -0.61 9.24
C ARG A 39 0.02 -2.03 9.78
N GLU A 40 0.67 -3.01 9.16
CA GLU A 40 0.68 -4.39 9.66
C GLU A 40 1.34 -4.48 11.04
N ALA A 41 2.48 -3.80 11.24
CA ALA A 41 3.19 -3.82 12.51
C ALA A 41 2.42 -3.15 13.66
N VAL A 42 1.65 -2.09 13.36
CA VAL A 42 0.97 -1.27 14.40
C VAL A 42 -0.48 -1.68 14.61
N LEU A 43 -1.19 -2.04 13.55
CA LEU A 43 -2.64 -2.27 13.56
C LEU A 43 -3.01 -3.75 13.40
N GLY A 44 -2.06 -4.58 12.97
CA GLY A 44 -2.29 -5.97 12.60
C GLY A 44 -2.77 -6.14 11.14
N PRO A 45 -2.64 -7.35 10.59
CA PRO A 45 -2.91 -7.63 9.17
C PRO A 45 -4.39 -7.49 8.78
N ASP A 46 -5.31 -7.72 9.71
CA ASP A 46 -6.77 -7.72 9.44
C ASP A 46 -7.41 -6.33 9.55
N HIS A 47 -6.62 -5.29 9.81
CA HIS A 47 -7.14 -3.94 9.97
C HIS A 47 -7.56 -3.33 8.62
N GLN A 48 -8.68 -2.61 8.59
CA GLN A 48 -9.21 -1.96 7.37
C GLN A 48 -8.18 -1.09 6.61
N GLU A 49 -7.24 -0.48 7.34
CA GLU A 49 -6.17 0.34 6.76
C GLU A 49 -5.10 -0.47 6.04
N VAL A 50 -4.84 -1.70 6.49
CA VAL A 50 -3.98 -2.67 5.80
C VAL A 50 -4.66 -3.12 4.50
N ALA A 51 -5.93 -3.53 4.57
CA ALA A 51 -6.73 -3.89 3.40
C ALA A 51 -6.76 -2.76 2.34
N ARG A 52 -6.91 -1.51 2.78
CA ARG A 52 -6.86 -0.34 1.90
C ARG A 52 -5.52 -0.19 1.18
N THR A 53 -4.39 -0.39 1.88
CA THR A 53 -3.06 -0.33 1.25
C THR A 53 -2.84 -1.48 0.28
N LEU A 54 -3.25 -2.69 0.66
CA LEU A 54 -3.16 -3.89 -0.19
C LEU A 54 -3.94 -3.71 -1.49
N ASN A 55 -5.16 -3.18 -1.42
CA ASN A 55 -5.95 -2.86 -2.60
C ASN A 55 -5.25 -1.85 -3.53
N ASN A 56 -4.60 -0.83 -2.95
CA ASN A 56 -3.84 0.15 -3.74
C ASN A 56 -2.60 -0.48 -4.40
N LEU A 57 -1.92 -1.41 -3.74
CA LEU A 57 -0.82 -2.20 -4.31
C LEU A 57 -1.31 -3.10 -5.45
N GLY A 58 -2.43 -3.81 -5.26
CA GLY A 58 -3.04 -4.63 -6.30
C GLY A 58 -3.32 -3.84 -7.57
N ASN A 59 -3.89 -2.63 -7.44
CA ASN A 59 -4.15 -1.75 -8.59
C ASN A 59 -2.88 -1.30 -9.34
N ILE A 60 -1.76 -1.10 -8.63
CA ILE A 60 -0.47 -0.83 -9.29
C ILE A 60 0.01 -2.05 -10.05
N LEU A 61 -0.03 -3.24 -9.43
CA LEU A 61 0.43 -4.49 -10.04
C LEU A 61 -0.39 -4.85 -11.29
N VAL A 62 -1.72 -4.61 -11.27
CA VAL A 62 -2.57 -4.71 -12.47
C VAL A 62 -2.05 -3.79 -13.58
N SER A 63 -1.69 -2.55 -13.24
CA SER A 63 -1.18 -1.58 -14.22
C SER A 63 0.22 -1.95 -14.76
N GLU A 64 0.98 -2.78 -14.02
CA GLU A 64 2.30 -3.30 -14.41
C GLU A 64 2.21 -4.65 -15.14
N GLY A 65 1.02 -5.27 -15.20
CA GLY A 65 0.78 -6.57 -15.81
C GLY A 65 1.08 -7.77 -14.91
N GLU A 66 1.41 -7.52 -13.63
CA GLU A 66 1.74 -8.53 -12.61
C GLU A 66 0.45 -9.11 -11.99
N LEU A 67 -0.39 -9.75 -12.81
CA LEU A 67 -1.76 -10.15 -12.42
C LEU A 67 -1.80 -11.14 -11.25
N ASN A 68 -0.87 -12.09 -11.18
CA ASN A 68 -0.83 -13.06 -10.07
C ASN A 68 -0.51 -12.40 -8.73
N GLU A 69 0.42 -11.43 -8.72
CA GLU A 69 0.75 -10.68 -7.50
C GLU A 69 -0.41 -9.74 -7.13
N ALA A 70 -1.06 -9.13 -8.12
CA ALA A 70 -2.24 -8.30 -7.88
C ALA A 70 -3.39 -9.08 -7.23
N GLU A 71 -3.68 -10.29 -7.74
CA GLU A 71 -4.68 -11.18 -7.16
C GLU A 71 -4.35 -11.51 -5.70
N ALA A 72 -3.09 -11.84 -5.41
CA ALA A 72 -2.64 -12.11 -4.04
C ALA A 72 -2.83 -10.88 -3.11
N MET A 73 -2.54 -9.67 -3.59
CA MET A 73 -2.78 -8.46 -2.81
C MET A 73 -4.28 -8.20 -2.57
N HIS A 74 -5.12 -8.38 -3.59
CA HIS A 74 -6.57 -8.21 -3.44
C HIS A 74 -7.18 -9.28 -2.52
N ALA A 75 -6.74 -10.53 -2.61
CA ALA A 75 -7.21 -11.61 -1.75
C ALA A 75 -6.88 -11.35 -0.27
N ARG A 76 -5.72 -10.76 0.02
CA ARG A 76 -5.34 -10.34 1.39
C ARG A 76 -6.10 -9.11 1.89
N ALA A 77 -6.77 -8.37 1.00
CA ALA A 77 -7.54 -7.19 1.35
C ALA A 77 -9.02 -7.51 1.69
N LEU A 78 -9.45 -8.76 1.50
CA LEU A 78 -10.79 -9.27 1.82
C LEU A 78 -10.85 -9.82 3.25
#